data_AF-A0A0W7TJU2-F1
#
_entry.id   AF-A0A0W7TJU2-F1
#
_cell.length_a   1.000
_cell.length_b   1.000
_cell.length_c   1.000
_cell.angle_alpha   90.00
_cell.angle_beta   90.00
_cell.angle_gamma   90.00
#
_symmetry.space_group_name_H-M   'P 1'
#
loop_
_entity.id
_entity.type
_entity.pdbx_description
1 polymer ?
#
loop_
_entity_poly.entity_id
_entity_poly.type
_entity_poly.pdbx_seq_one_letter_code
_entity_poly.pdbx_strand_id
1 'polypeptide(L)' 'MPLSDIIDVKTGDIDIMRNYSGWGIKKVRFKTYACPGIDTAVSVKVTGRLVVTVTTSDPEGLAAVLRSGIKGPEAEE' A
#
# COMPACT_ATOMS: atom_id res chain seq x y z
N MET A 1 7.72 3.25 -7.93
CA MET A 1 6.41 3.41 -8.61
C MET A 1 6.02 4.86 -8.46
N PRO A 2 5.51 5.53 -9.51
CA PRO A 2 4.95 6.87 -9.36
C PRO A 2 3.80 6.85 -8.34
N LEU A 3 3.83 7.78 -7.37
CA LEU A 3 2.84 7.88 -6.29
C LEU A 3 1.47 8.36 -6.81
N SER A 4 1.45 9.07 -7.95
CA SER A 4 0.23 9.53 -8.63
C SER A 4 -0.66 8.40 -9.16
N ASP A 5 -0.15 7.17 -9.28
CA ASP A 5 -0.95 6.02 -9.68
C ASP A 5 -1.64 5.34 -8.47
N ILE A 6 -1.48 5.84 -7.25
CA ILE A 6 -2.13 5.25 -6.06
C ILE A 6 -3.62 5.60 -6.04
N ILE A 7 -4.45 4.57 -6.09
CA ILE A 7 -5.92 4.66 -6.09
C ILE A 7 -6.48 4.54 -4.67
N ASP A 8 -5.89 3.67 -3.85
CA ASP A 8 -6.42 3.34 -2.53
C ASP A 8 -5.29 2.96 -1.57
N VAL A 9 -5.42 3.37 -0.31
CA VAL A 9 -4.47 3.09 0.76
C VAL A 9 -5.22 2.58 1.98
N LYS A 10 -4.89 1.38 2.43
CA LYS A 10 -5.53 0.74 3.58
C LYS A 10 -4.50 0.20 4.56
N THR A 11 -4.81 0.33 5.84
CA THR A 11 -3.99 -0.12 6.97
C THR A 11 -4.69 -1.27 7.70
N GLY A 12 -3.93 -2.18 8.28
CA GLY A 12 -4.46 -3.32 9.05
C GLY A 12 -3.46 -4.46 9.17
N ASP A 13 -3.89 -5.60 9.70
CA ASP A 13 -3.02 -6.76 9.90
C ASP A 13 -2.54 -7.39 8.59
N ILE A 14 -1.32 -7.93 8.61
CA ILE A 14 -0.68 -8.58 7.46
C ILE A 14 -1.51 -9.76 6.94
N ASP A 15 -2.17 -10.53 7.81
CA ASP A 15 -3.03 -11.64 7.41
C ASP A 15 -4.28 -11.18 6.65
N ILE A 16 -4.88 -10.07 7.08
CA ILE A 16 -6.02 -9.43 6.40
C ILE A 16 -5.55 -8.85 5.06
N MET A 17 -4.37 -8.23 5.05
CA MET A 17 -3.78 -7.61 3.86
C MET A 17 -3.24 -8.62 2.84
N ARG A 18 -2.80 -9.80 3.26
CA ARG A 18 -2.48 -10.92 2.36
C ARG A 18 -3.72 -11.44 1.66
N ASN A 19 -4.86 -11.40 2.35
CA ASN A 19 -6.15 -11.86 1.83
C ASN A 19 -6.90 -10.79 1.01
N TYR A 20 -6.28 -9.64 0.72
CA TYR A 20 -6.80 -8.67 -0.27
C TYR A 20 -6.98 -9.27 -1.68
N SER A 21 -6.41 -10.46 -1.92
CA SER A 21 -6.66 -11.30 -3.09
C SER A 21 -8.10 -11.79 -3.23
N GLY A 22 -8.91 -11.76 -2.15
CA GLY A 22 -10.32 -12.15 -2.14
C GLY A 22 -11.25 -11.23 -2.95
N TRP A 23 -10.77 -10.08 -3.43
CA TRP A 23 -11.58 -9.11 -4.16
C TRP A 23 -11.92 -9.50 -5.62
N GLY A 24 -11.58 -10.71 -6.06
CA GLY A 24 -12.04 -11.25 -7.35
C GLY A 24 -11.54 -10.48 -8.58
N ILE A 25 -10.53 -9.61 -8.42
CA ILE A 25 -10.02 -8.79 -9.52
C ILE A 25 -9.13 -9.67 -10.41
N LYS A 26 -9.73 -10.25 -11.45
CA LYS A 26 -9.01 -10.99 -12.49
C LYS A 26 -7.85 -10.15 -13.02
N LYS A 27 -6.64 -10.72 -12.99
CA LYS A 27 -5.37 -10.12 -13.48
C LYS A 27 -4.77 -9.00 -12.61
N VAL A 28 -5.04 -8.96 -11.30
CA VAL A 28 -4.26 -8.13 -10.37
C VAL A 28 -2.96 -8.82 -9.99
N ARG A 29 -1.86 -8.07 -10.04
CA ARG A 29 -0.56 -8.48 -9.49
C ARG A 29 -0.48 -8.04 -8.04
N PHE A 30 -0.09 -8.95 -7.16
CA PHE A 30 0.13 -8.67 -5.75
C PHE A 30 1.63 -8.67 -5.48
N LYS A 31 2.11 -7.65 -4.77
CA LYS A 31 3.51 -7.56 -4.35
C LYS A 31 3.56 -7.27 -2.86
N THR A 32 3.93 -8.27 -2.08
CA THR A 32 3.97 -8.17 -0.62
C THR A 32 5.42 -8.07 -0.16
N TYR A 33 5.72 -6.99 0.57
CA TYR A 33 6.97 -6.76 1.28
C TYR A 33 6.69 -6.92 2.76
N ALA A 34 6.95 -8.12 3.27
CA ALA A 34 6.76 -8.47 4.66
C ALA A 34 8.10 -8.46 5.40
N CYS A 35 8.14 -7.77 6.53
CA CYS A 35 9.22 -7.75 7.48
C CYS A 35 8.83 -8.67 8.65
N PRO A 36 9.65 -9.69 8.98
CA PRO A 36 9.35 -10.61 10.07
C PRO A 36 9.32 -9.87 11.42
N GLY A 37 8.30 -10.14 12.23
CA GLY A 37 8.10 -9.50 13.54
C GLY A 37 7.24 -8.23 13.51
N ILE A 38 6.63 -7.90 12.37
CA ILE A 38 5.67 -6.80 12.24
C ILE A 38 4.35 -7.36 11.71
N ASP A 39 3.33 -7.38 12.57
CA ASP A 39 1.99 -7.87 12.24
C ASP A 39 1.13 -6.81 11.52
N THR A 40 1.52 -5.55 11.58
CA THR A 40 0.83 -4.43 10.92
C THR A 40 1.33 -4.17 9.51
N ALA A 41 0.42 -3.85 8.59
CA ALA A 41 0.73 -3.61 7.19
C ALA A 41 -0.15 -2.52 6.55
N VAL A 42 0.39 -1.93 5.48
CA VAL A 42 -0.29 -0.98 4.60
C VAL A 42 -0.36 -1.60 3.21
N SER A 43 -1.56 -1.71 2.66
CA SER A 43 -1.78 -2.08 1.27
C SER A 43 -2.15 -0.88 0.44
N VAL A 44 -1.57 -0.82 -0.75
CA VAL A 44 -1.70 0.27 -1.69
C VAL A 44 -2.15 -0.29 -3.02
N LYS A 45 -3.31 0.16 -3.51
CA LYS A 45 -3.78 -0.18 -4.85
C LYS A 45 -3.27 0.86 -5.82
N VAL A 46 -2.64 0.39 -6.89
CA VAL A 46 -2.05 1.22 -7.94
C VAL A 46 -2.81 1.00 -9.25
N THR A 47 -2.95 2.05 -10.03
CA THR A 47 -3.46 2.04 -11.41
C THR A 47 -2.65 1.04 -12.24
N GLY A 48 -3.34 0.24 -13.06
CA GLY A 48 -2.72 -0.86 -13.79
C GLY A 48 -2.83 -2.24 -13.12
N ARG A 49 -3.77 -2.42 -12.17
CA ARG A 49 -4.08 -3.70 -11.52
C ARG A 49 -2.92 -4.24 -10.68
N LEU A 50 -2.29 -3.38 -9.89
CA LEU A 50 -1.25 -3.78 -8.97
C LEU A 50 -1.65 -3.43 -7.54
N VAL A 51 -1.44 -4.36 -6.61
CA VAL A 51 -1.59 -4.12 -5.18
C VAL A 51 -0.24 -4.37 -4.52
N VAL A 52 0.27 -3.36 -3.82
CA VAL A 52 1.52 -3.45 -3.07
C VAL A 52 1.20 -3.42 -1.59
N THR A 53 1.59 -4.46 -0.87
CA THR A 53 1.42 -4.57 0.58
C THR A 53 2.79 -4.43 1.23
N VAL A 54 2.93 -3.56 2.21
CA VAL A 54 4.17 -3.33 2.96
C VAL A 54 3.86 -3.42 4.44
N THR A 55 4.55 -4.30 5.16
CA THR A 55 4.48 -4.35 6.62
C THR A 55 5.25 -3.18 7.22
N THR A 56 4.69 -2.52 8.22
CA THR A 56 5.34 -1.40 8.92
C THR A 56 4.82 -1.35 10.35
N SER A 57 5.71 -1.05 11.30
CA SER A 57 5.34 -0.79 12.70
C SER A 57 4.58 0.52 12.87
N ASP A 58 4.64 1.39 11.87
CA ASP A 58 3.87 2.64 11.81
C ASP A 58 3.04 2.68 10.51
N PRO A 59 1.87 2.03 10.50
CA PRO A 59 1.00 1.99 9.33
C PRO A 59 0.34 3.34 9.04
N GLU A 60 0.08 4.16 10.06
CA GLU A 60 -0.56 5.46 9.88
C GLU A 60 0.39 6.47 9.26
N GLY A 61 1.63 6.57 9.73
CA GLY A 61 2.62 7.47 9.12
C GLY A 61 2.98 7.05 7.69
N LEU A 62 3.13 5.76 7.43
CA LEU A 62 3.37 5.28 6.07
C LEU A 62 2.17 5.56 5.14
N ALA A 63 0.94 5.34 5.61
CA ALA A 63 -0.26 5.68 4.85
C ALA A 63 -0.38 7.19 4.60
N ALA A 64 -0.01 8.02 5.57
CA ALA A 64 0.02 9.47 5.43
C ALA A 64 1.06 9.91 4.39
N VAL A 65 2.25 9.34 4.38
CA VAL A 65 3.29 9.61 3.35
C VAL A 65 2.83 9.17 1.96
N LEU A 66 2.23 7.98 1.86
CA LEU A 66 1.71 7.46 0.60
C LEU A 66 0.54 8.29 0.06
N ARG A 67 -0.35 8.77 0.94
CA ARG A 67 -1.43 9.70 0.60
C ARG A 67 -0.90 11.10 0.30
N SER A 68 0.12 11.55 1.01
CA SER A 68 0.77 12.85 0.77
C SER A 68 1.43 12.87 -0.60
N GLY A 69 2.00 11.74 -1.06
CA GLY A 69 2.52 11.58 -2.41
C GLY A 69 1.46 11.57 -3.54
N ILE A 70 0.17 11.54 -3.21
CA ILE A 70 -0.93 11.76 -4.17
C ILE A 70 -1.00 13.24 -4.56
N LYS A 71 -0.56 14.15 -3.67
CA LYS A 71 -0.05 15.46 -4.09
C LYS A 71 1.39 15.24 -4.53
N GLY A 72 1.71 15.62 -5.77
CA GLY A 72 3.10 15.57 -6.24
C GLY A 72 4.04 16.32 -5.28
N PRO A 73 5.35 16.04 -5.35
CA PRO A 73 6.34 16.71 -4.52
C PRO A 73 6.39 18.20 -4.88
N GLU A 74 5.78 19.05 -4.07
CA GLU A 74 6.40 20.31 -3.68
C GLU A 74 7.49 19.86 -2.68
N ALA A 75 8.79 19.74 -2.98
CA ALA A 75 9.71 20.68 -3.62
C ALA A 75 9.47 22.11 -3.13
N GLU A 76 10.50 22.70 -2.51
CA GLU A 76 10.58 23.99 -1.79
C GLU A 76 10.26 23.86 -0.29
N GLU A 77 11.11 24.27 0.65
CA GLU A 77 12.36 25.07 0.62
C GLU A 77 13.21 24.76 1.87
#